data_AF-A0A4Z2EFR4-F1
#
_entry.id   AF-A0A4Z2EFR4-F1
#
_cell.length_a   1.000
_cell.length_b   1.000
_cell.length_c   1.000
_cell.angle_alpha   90.00
_cell.angle_beta   90.00
_cell.angle_gamma   90.00
#
_symmetry.space_group_name_H-M   'P 1'
#
loop_
_entity.id
_entity.type
_entity.pdbx_description
1 polymer ?
#
loop_
_entity_poly.entity_id
_entity_poly.type
_entity_poly.pdbx_seq_one_letter_code
_entity_poly.pdbx_strand_id
1 'polypeptide(L)' 'METDVRHEEVTRREWLRAGFEYFEASAKENINVRQVFERLVDIICVKMSERVDVEVPAAPGAKTTRLTDKPAQLPQKCC' A
#
# COMPACT_ATOMS: atom_id res chain seq x y z
N MET A 1 31.40 21.64 -4.67
CA MET A 1 31.27 20.32 -4.01
C MET A 1 30.62 20.45 -2.64
N GLU A 2 30.95 21.46 -1.83
CA GLU A 2 30.38 21.62 -0.48
C GLU A 2 28.94 22.17 -0.43
N THR A 3 28.48 22.84 -1.49
CA THR A 3 27.10 23.34 -1.62
C THR A 3 26.08 22.24 -1.90
N ASP A 4 26.53 21.09 -2.40
CA ASP A 4 25.70 19.95 -2.81
C ASP A 4 25.27 19.12 -1.59
N VAL A 5 26.25 18.81 -0.72
CA VAL A 5 26.06 18.06 0.53
C VAL A 5 25.07 18.74 1.47
N ARG A 6 25.14 20.08 1.58
CA ARG A 6 24.22 20.84 2.46
C ARG A 6 22.77 20.80 1.96
N HIS A 7 22.57 20.72 0.63
CA HIS A 7 21.22 20.66 0.07
C HIS A 7 20.60 19.27 0.28
N GLU A 8 21.39 18.21 0.06
CA GLU A 8 20.99 16.82 0.28
C GLU A 8 20.64 16.55 1.76
N GLU A 9 21.43 17.11 2.68
CA GLU A 9 21.13 17.04 4.12
C GLU A 9 19.85 17.77 4.52
N VAL A 10 19.54 18.91 3.89
CA VAL A 10 18.31 19.66 4.17
C VAL A 10 17.09 18.89 3.69
N THR A 11 17.14 18.33 2.47
CA THR A 11 16.08 17.46 1.95
C THR A 11 15.88 16.23 2.83
N ARG A 12 16.96 15.61 3.32
CA ARG A 12 16.87 14.47 4.25
C ARG A 12 16.18 14.85 5.56
N ARG A 13 16.50 16.00 6.14
CA ARG A 13 15.86 16.50 7.37
C ARG A 13 14.37 16.79 7.14
N GLU A 14 13.99 17.31 5.99
CA GLU A 14 12.60 17.54 5.62
C GLU A 14 11.79 16.25 5.50
N TRP A 15 12.34 15.25 4.84
CA TRP A 15 11.72 13.93 4.70
C TRP A 15 11.44 13.25 6.05
N LEU A 16 12.42 13.30 6.96
CA LEU A 16 12.26 12.75 8.31
C LEU A 16 11.18 13.48 9.11
N ARG A 17 11.08 14.81 8.99
CA ARG A 17 10.04 15.60 9.66
C ARG A 17 8.64 15.30 9.15
N ALA A 18 8.51 14.90 7.89
CA ALA A 18 7.24 14.49 7.29
C ALA A 18 6.88 13.01 7.61
N GLY A 19 7.70 12.31 8.40
CA GLY A 19 7.44 10.93 8.85
C GLY A 19 7.78 9.88 7.79
N PHE A 20 8.58 10.23 6.79
CA PHE A 20 9.03 9.29 5.77
C PHE A 20 10.43 8.75 6.06
N GLU A 21 10.67 7.52 5.62
CA GLU A 21 11.97 6.87 5.69
C GLU A 21 12.85 7.27 4.50
N TYR A 22 14.14 7.45 4.76
CA TYR A 22 15.16 7.72 3.75
C TYR A 22 16.01 6.47 3.52
N PHE A 23 16.28 6.14 2.26
CA PHE A 23 17.12 5.02 1.87
C PHE A 23 18.21 5.44 0.90
N GLU A 24 19.44 5.01 1.18
CA GLU A 24 20.58 5.16 0.26
C GLU A 24 20.75 3.86 -0.54
N ALA A 25 20.64 3.96 -1.86
CA ALA A 25 20.77 2.83 -2.78
C ALA A 25 21.41 3.26 -4.09
N SER A 26 22.09 2.33 -4.76
CA SER A 26 22.64 2.54 -6.10
C SER A 26 22.16 1.46 -7.05
N ALA A 27 21.44 1.88 -8.09
CA ALA A 27 21.05 1.00 -9.20
C ALA A 27 22.27 0.55 -10.02
N LYS A 28 23.27 1.42 -10.17
CA LYS A 28 24.46 1.15 -10.99
C LYS A 28 25.36 0.11 -10.33
N GLU A 29 25.56 0.22 -9.02
CA GLU A 29 26.37 -0.73 -8.24
C GLU A 29 25.52 -1.88 -7.64
N ASN A 30 24.22 -1.91 -7.91
CA ASN A 30 23.26 -2.87 -7.35
C ASN A 30 23.32 -2.95 -5.81
N ILE A 31 23.52 -1.80 -5.16
CA ILE A 31 23.58 -1.68 -3.70
C ILE A 31 22.19 -1.34 -3.17
N ASN A 32 21.72 -2.11 -2.20
CA ASN A 32 20.47 -1.92 -1.46
C ASN A 32 19.17 -1.90 -2.30
N VAL A 33 19.23 -2.07 -3.62
CA VAL A 33 18.07 -1.97 -4.52
C VAL A 33 16.94 -2.90 -4.06
N ARG A 34 17.21 -4.19 -3.93
CA ARG A 34 16.22 -5.18 -3.50
C ARG A 34 15.66 -4.89 -2.10
N GLN A 35 16.53 -4.57 -1.16
CA GLN A 35 16.16 -4.33 0.24
C GLN A 35 15.23 -3.12 0.39
N VAL A 36 15.45 -2.06 -0.39
CA VAL A 36 14.58 -0.86 -0.38
C VAL A 36 13.19 -1.21 -0.89
N PHE A 37 13.08 -2.01 -1.95
CA PHE A 37 11.78 -2.47 -2.44
C PHE A 37 11.06 -3.40 -1.45
N GLU A 38 11.79 -4.34 -0.82
CA GLU A 38 11.22 -5.21 0.21
C GLU A 38 10.67 -4.37 1.38
N ARG A 39 11.41 -3.35 1.83
CA ARG A 39 10.91 -2.42 2.86
C ARG A 39 9.73 -1.58 2.44
N LEU A 40 9.70 -1.09 1.20
CA LEU A 40 8.56 -0.35 0.69
C LEU A 40 7.27 -1.20 0.70
N VAL A 41 7.38 -2.48 0.32
CA VAL A 41 6.26 -3.42 0.36
C VAL A 41 5.78 -3.63 1.79
N ASP A 42 6.69 -3.84 2.75
CA ASP A 42 6.34 -3.99 4.17
C ASP A 42 5.55 -2.78 4.69
N ILE A 43 6.04 -1.56 4.42
CA ILE A 43 5.41 -0.31 4.86
C ILE A 43 3.99 -0.20 4.32
N ILE A 44 3.78 -0.53 3.04
CA ILE A 44 2.46 -0.51 2.41
C ILE A 44 1.53 -1.55 3.07
N CYS A 45 2.02 -2.77 3.33
CA CYS A 45 1.24 -3.82 3.99
C CYS A 45 0.80 -3.39 5.40
N VAL A 46 1.69 -2.79 6.19
CA VAL A 46 1.35 -2.23 7.50
C VAL A 46 0.29 -1.13 7.35
N LYS A 47 0.51 -0.18 6.43
CA LYS A 47 -0.42 0.95 6.24
C LYS A 47 -1.81 0.52 5.77
N MET A 48 -1.88 -0.49 4.90
CA MET A 48 -3.15 -1.06 4.46
C MET A 48 -3.85 -1.77 5.61
N SER A 49 -3.12 -2.49 6.46
CA SER A 49 -3.69 -3.16 7.63
C SER A 49 -4.28 -2.16 8.63
N GLU A 50 -3.61 -1.03 8.88
CA GLU A 50 -4.13 0.06 9.73
C GLU A 50 -5.44 0.67 9.20
N ARG A 51 -5.60 0.75 7.87
CA ARG A 51 -6.79 1.35 7.24
C ARG A 51 -8.01 0.41 7.29
N VAL A 52 -7.79 -0.90 7.28
CA VAL A 52 -8.88 -1.89 7.31
C VAL A 52 -9.63 -1.88 8.65
N ASP A 53 -8.97 -1.52 9.76
CA ASP A 53 -9.61 -1.44 11.09
C ASP A 53 -10.49 -0.19 11.29
N VAL A 54 -10.32 0.86 10.47
CA VAL A 54 -11.00 2.16 10.66
C VAL A 54 -12.31 2.29 9.86
N GLU A 55 -12.57 1.41 8.88
CA GLU A 55 -13.80 1.45 8.05
C GLU A 55 -14.70 0.21 8.18
N VAL A 56 -14.92 -0.29 9.39
CA VAL A 56 -16.09 -1.15 9.67
C VAL A 56 -16.93 -0.55 10.81
N PRO A 57 -17.83 0.42 10.52
CA PRO A 57 -19.09 0.40 11.25
C PRO A 57 -19.76 -0.92 10.90
N ALA A 58 -19.85 -1.82 11.88
CA ALA A 58 -20.55 -3.09 11.75
C ALA A 58 -21.98 -2.82 11.23
N ALA A 59 -22.19 -3.01 9.93
CA ALA A 59 -23.52 -3.08 9.36
C ALA A 59 -24.05 -4.49 9.67
N PRO A 60 -25.11 -4.63 10.50
CA PRO A 60 -25.69 -5.93 10.75
C PRO A 60 -26.47 -6.34 9.50
N GLY A 61 -25.95 -7.31 8.76
CA GLY A 61 -26.72 -8.05 7.76
C GLY A 61 -26.38 -7.78 6.30
N ALA A 62 -25.16 -8.10 5.87
CA ALA A 62 -24.90 -8.40 4.47
C ALA A 62 -24.55 -9.89 4.36
N LYS A 63 -25.50 -10.62 3.80
CA LYS A 63 -25.51 -12.07 3.63
C LYS A 63 -24.37 -12.43 2.68
N THR A 64 -23.51 -13.35 3.12
CA THR A 64 -22.46 -13.98 2.31
C THR A 64 -22.95 -14.33 0.90
N THR A 65 -22.48 -13.60 -0.11
CA THR A 65 -22.60 -14.04 -1.49
C THR A 65 -21.43 -14.97 -1.78
N ARG A 66 -21.58 -16.23 -1.34
CA ARG A 66 -20.81 -17.35 -1.90
C ARG A 66 -20.98 -17.29 -3.42
N LEU A 67 -19.88 -17.16 -4.15
CA LEU A 67 -19.82 -17.39 -5.59
C LEU A 67 -20.27 -18.84 -5.85
N THR A 68 -21.56 -19.02 -6.12
CA THR A 68 -22.07 -20.26 -6.71
C THR A 68 -22.30 -19.97 -8.19
N ASP A 69 -21.46 -20.58 -9.02
CA ASP A 69 -21.72 -20.79 -10.44
C ASP A 69 -23.04 -21.57 -10.53
N LYS A 70 -24.12 -20.90 -10.92
CA LYS A 70 -25.36 -21.57 -11.30
C LYS A 70 -25.92 -20.83 -12.50
N PRO A 71 -26.12 -21.52 -13.66
CA PRO A 71 -26.63 -20.86 -14.86
C PRO A 71 -28.00 -20.26 -14.57
N ALA A 72 -28.18 -19.01 -15.00
CA ALA A 72 -29.39 -18.23 -14.80
C ALA A 72 -30.62 -18.96 -15.38
N GLN A 73 -31.53 -19.40 -14.53
CA GLN A 73 -32.87 -19.76 -14.96
C GLN A 73 -33.65 -18.49 -15.24
N LEU A 74 -33.95 -18.26 -16.52
CA LEU A 74 -34.88 -17.25 -16.99
C LEU A 74 -36.29 -17.50 -16.40
N PRO A 75 -36.94 -16.52 -15.76
CA PRO A 75 -38.32 -16.65 -15.34
C PRO A 75 -39.21 -15.90 -16.34
N GLN A 76 -39.91 -16.61 -17.23
CA GLN A 76 -41.05 -16.00 -17.92
C GLN A 76 -42.27 -16.91 -17.82
N LYS A 77 -43.19 -16.43 -16.97
CA LYS A 77 -44.50 -16.99 -16.64
C LYS A 77 -45.36 -17.13 -17.89
N CYS A 78 -46.17 -18.19 -17.84
CA CYS A 78 -47.39 -18.46 -18.58
C CYS A 78 -48.29 -17.21 -18.78
N CYS A 79 -48.70 -16.97 -20.02
CA CYS A 79 -50.07 -16.75 -20.51
C CYS A 79 -50.06 -16.87 -22.04
#